data_AF-A0A6V8K2G1-F1
#
_entry.id   AF-A0A6V8K2G1-F1
#
_cell.length_a   1.000
_cell.length_b   1.000
_cell.length_c   1.000
_cell.angle_alpha   90.00
_cell.angle_beta   90.00
_cell.angle_gamma   90.00
#
_symmetry.space_group_name_H-M   'P 1'
#
loop_
_entity.id
_entity.type
_entity.pdbx_description
1 polymer ?
#
loop_
_entity_poly.entity_id
_entity_poly.type
_entity_poly.pdbx_seq_one_letter_code
_entity_poly.pdbx_strand_id
1 'polypeptide(L)'
;MTRVLLVPGRSPAGPAHWMSLWAAAHPEYTWVRRRTTPDTDLDARVAALDAALAADPEPAVLVATSLGCLTVARWVATHTVGHLNTASGHGPWPAGERLLADLLAHA
;
A
#
# COMPACT_ATOMS: atom_id res chain seq x y z
N MET A 1 11.38 -11.96 7.24
CA MET A 1 10.29 -12.06 6.23
C MET A 1 9.72 -10.67 6.00
N THR A 2 9.27 -10.37 4.80
CA THR A 2 8.73 -9.04 4.46
C THR A 2 7.30 -8.92 4.95
N ARG A 3 7.04 -7.96 5.85
CA ARG A 3 5.68 -7.63 6.31
C ARG A 3 4.92 -6.95 5.19
N VAL A 4 3.73 -7.45 4.84
CA VAL A 4 2.89 -6.89 3.76
C VAL A 4 1.52 -6.50 4.27
N LEU A 5 1.12 -5.26 3.99
CA LEU A 5 -0.19 -4.71 4.32
C LEU A 5 -1.00 -4.45 3.04
N LEU A 6 -2.17 -5.08 2.95
CA LEU A 6 -3.11 -4.92 1.83
C LEU A 6 -4.03 -3.73 2.09
N VAL A 7 -3.98 -2.70 1.25
CA VAL A 7 -4.80 -1.49 1.35
C VAL A 7 -5.89 -1.51 0.25
N PRO A 8 -7.10 -2.00 0.55
CA PRO A 8 -8.15 -2.23 -0.45
C PRO A 8 -8.68 -0.92 -1.04
N GLY A 9 -9.40 -1.00 -2.15
CA GLY A 9 -10.07 0.14 -2.77
C GLY A 9 -11.33 0.59 -2.03
N ARG A 10 -12.20 1.32 -2.75
CA ARG A 10 -13.52 1.75 -2.24
C ARG A 10 -14.44 0.56 -2.03
N SER A 11 -14.57 -0.27 -3.05
CA SER A 11 -15.45 -1.44 -3.02
C SER A 11 -14.75 -2.63 -2.37
N PRO A 12 -15.50 -3.51 -1.68
CA PRO A 12 -14.97 -4.79 -1.20
C PRO A 12 -14.29 -5.57 -2.33
N ALA A 13 -13.12 -6.11 -2.06
CA ALA A 13 -12.47 -7.03 -2.97
C ALA A 13 -13.28 -8.34 -3.00
N GLY A 14 -13.96 -8.61 -4.11
CA GLY A 14 -14.70 -9.86 -4.31
C GLY A 14 -13.76 -11.08 -4.34
N PRO A 15 -14.30 -12.32 -4.34
CA PRO A 15 -13.49 -13.54 -4.29
C PRO A 15 -12.48 -13.67 -5.44
N ALA A 16 -12.85 -13.23 -6.64
CA ALA A 16 -11.99 -13.27 -7.82
C ALA A 16 -11.04 -12.06 -7.96
N HIS A 17 -11.13 -11.08 -7.06
CA HIS A 17 -10.23 -9.93 -7.10
C HIS A 17 -8.81 -10.38 -6.70
N TRP A 18 -7.79 -9.96 -7.44
CA TRP A 18 -6.40 -10.40 -7.24
C TRP A 18 -5.92 -10.25 -5.78
N MET A 19 -6.30 -9.16 -5.11
CA MET A 19 -5.94 -8.92 -3.70
C MET A 19 -6.57 -9.96 -2.74
N SER A 20 -7.78 -10.45 -3.05
CA SER A 20 -8.42 -11.54 -2.29
C SER A 20 -7.71 -12.87 -2.55
N LEU A 21 -7.32 -13.13 -3.81
CA LEU A 21 -6.54 -14.32 -4.17
C LEU A 21 -5.19 -14.32 -3.48
N TRP A 22 -4.50 -13.17 -3.42
CA TRP A 22 -3.23 -13.01 -2.71
C TRP A 22 -3.38 -13.24 -1.22
N ALA A 23 -4.39 -12.64 -0.57
CA ALA A 23 -4.62 -12.87 0.85
C ALA A 23 -4.96 -14.34 1.18
N ALA A 24 -5.58 -15.07 0.23
CA ALA A 24 -5.83 -16.50 0.39
C ALA A 24 -4.55 -17.34 0.22
N ALA A 25 -3.66 -16.95 -0.71
CA ALA A 25 -2.39 -17.62 -0.95
C ALA A 25 -1.30 -17.29 0.09
N HIS A 26 -1.39 -16.11 0.72
CA HIS A 26 -0.44 -15.58 1.70
C HIS A 26 -1.16 -15.20 3.00
N PRO A 27 -1.40 -16.16 3.91
CA PRO A 27 -2.08 -15.91 5.18
C PRO A 27 -1.37 -14.89 6.09
N GLU A 28 -0.07 -14.66 5.86
CA GLU A 28 0.74 -13.66 6.56
C GLU A 28 0.44 -12.21 6.12
N TYR A 29 -0.23 -12.01 4.99
CA TYR A 29 -0.61 -10.66 4.53
C TYR A 29 -1.76 -10.12 5.36
N THR A 30 -1.57 -8.91 5.89
CA THR A 30 -2.57 -8.29 6.77
C THR A 30 -3.39 -7.27 6.02
N TRP A 31 -4.71 -7.31 6.17
CA TRP A 31 -5.60 -6.31 5.58
C TRP A 31 -5.63 -5.04 6.42
N VAL A 32 -5.41 -3.91 5.77
CA VAL A 32 -5.79 -2.60 6.31
C VAL A 32 -7.28 -2.42 6.08
N ARG A 33 -8.08 -2.49 7.16
CA ARG A 33 -9.52 -2.19 7.15
C ARG A 33 -10.30 -2.97 6.06
N ARG A 34 -10.29 -4.31 6.13
CA ARG A 34 -11.14 -5.15 5.25
C ARG A 34 -12.62 -4.89 5.52
N ARG A 35 -13.42 -4.68 4.48
CA ARG A 35 -14.86 -4.40 4.60
C ARG A 35 -15.70 -5.22 3.64
N THR A 36 -16.98 -5.37 3.99
CA THR A 36 -18.02 -6.03 3.18
C THR A 36 -18.94 -5.03 2.47
N THR A 37 -18.82 -3.74 2.76
CA THR A 37 -19.54 -2.64 2.10
C THR A 37 -18.54 -1.62 1.51
N PRO A 38 -18.94 -0.83 0.50
CA PRO A 38 -18.11 0.26 0.02
C PRO A 38 -17.75 1.27 1.11
N ASP A 39 -16.56 1.86 1.00
CA ASP A 39 -16.04 2.83 1.95
C ASP A 39 -15.28 3.95 1.24
N THR A 40 -15.78 5.17 1.39
CA THR A 40 -15.21 6.39 0.81
C THR A 40 -14.63 7.35 1.84
N ASP A 41 -14.65 6.98 3.14
CA ASP A 41 -14.18 7.85 4.22
C ASP A 41 -12.65 7.84 4.28
N LEU A 42 -12.03 8.79 3.60
CA LEU A 42 -10.58 8.85 3.47
C LEU A 42 -9.88 9.07 4.82
N ASP A 43 -10.47 9.83 5.74
CA ASP A 43 -9.85 10.12 7.05
C ASP A 43 -9.82 8.87 7.92
N ALA A 44 -10.95 8.16 8.04
CA ALA A 44 -10.99 6.92 8.79
C ALA A 44 -10.12 5.83 8.13
N ARG A 45 -9.91 5.88 6.80
CA ARG A 45 -9.00 4.96 6.09
C ARG A 45 -7.54 5.27 6.41
N VAL A 46 -7.16 6.55 6.46
CA VAL A 46 -5.81 6.99 6.86
C VAL A 46 -5.54 6.60 8.32
N ALA A 47 -6.50 6.83 9.22
CA ALA A 47 -6.36 6.43 10.63
C ALA A 47 -6.21 4.91 10.80
N ALA A 48 -6.92 4.11 10.00
CA ALA A 48 -6.77 2.66 10.05
C ALA A 48 -5.43 2.17 9.49
N LEU A 49 -4.90 2.83 8.45
CA LEU A 49 -3.55 2.56 7.96
C LEU A 49 -2.49 2.91 9.00
N ASP A 50 -2.63 4.06 9.65
CA ASP A 50 -1.73 4.50 10.72
C ASP A 50 -1.71 3.51 11.88
N ALA A 51 -2.89 3.11 12.38
CA ALA A 51 -3.00 2.11 13.43
C ALA A 51 -2.42 0.75 13.02
N ALA A 52 -2.64 0.32 11.77
CA ALA A 52 -2.07 -0.93 11.27
C ALA A 52 -0.55 -0.88 11.21
N LEU A 53 0.03 0.25 10.80
CA LEU A 53 1.48 0.46 10.77
C LEU A 53 2.06 0.53 12.18
N ALA A 54 1.46 1.29 13.09
CA ALA A 54 1.91 1.45 14.48
C ALA A 54 1.87 0.17 15.33
N ALA A 55 1.03 -0.80 14.96
CA ALA A 55 0.93 -2.09 15.66
C ALA A 55 2.22 -2.94 15.59
N ASP A 56 3.10 -2.66 14.62
CA ASP A 56 4.39 -3.32 14.47
C ASP A 56 5.41 -2.34 13.87
N PRO A 57 6.48 -1.97 14.60
CA PRO A 57 7.45 -0.97 14.15
C PRO A 57 8.33 -1.45 12.99
N GLU A 58 8.32 -2.75 12.65
CA GLU A 58 9.11 -3.27 11.54
C GLU A 58 8.60 -2.73 10.18
N PRO A 59 9.51 -2.46 9.22
CA PRO A 59 9.15 -1.95 7.90
C PRO A 59 8.11 -2.83 7.19
N ALA A 60 7.09 -2.19 6.61
CA ALA A 60 6.05 -2.85 5.85
C ALA A 60 6.03 -2.44 4.38
N VAL A 61 5.70 -3.39 3.51
CA VAL A 61 5.32 -3.13 2.11
C VAL A 61 3.82 -2.91 2.04
N LEU A 62 3.40 -1.76 1.52
CA LEU A 62 1.99 -1.42 1.31
C LEU A 62 1.58 -1.81 -0.11
N VAL A 63 0.57 -2.67 -0.24
CA VAL A 63 -0.01 -3.08 -1.53
C VAL A 63 -1.40 -2.48 -1.65
N ALA A 64 -1.55 -1.44 -2.46
CA ALA A 64 -2.76 -0.63 -2.54
C ALA A 64 -3.47 -0.73 -3.90
N THR A 65 -4.79 -0.52 -3.90
CA THR A 65 -5.59 -0.42 -5.14
C THR A 65 -6.62 0.70 -5.10
N SER A 66 -6.80 1.44 -6.21
CA SER A 66 -7.81 2.49 -6.36
C SER A 66 -7.80 3.50 -5.18
N LEU A 67 -8.91 3.67 -4.44
CA LEU A 67 -8.98 4.54 -3.26
C LEU A 67 -7.95 4.18 -2.16
N GLY A 68 -7.47 2.93 -2.13
CA GLY A 68 -6.34 2.53 -1.31
C GLY A 68 -5.06 3.30 -1.62
N CYS A 69 -4.79 3.59 -2.91
CA CYS A 69 -3.63 4.39 -3.30
C CYS A 69 -3.73 5.82 -2.77
N LEU A 70 -4.91 6.43 -2.83
CA LEU A 70 -5.16 7.76 -2.26
C LEU A 70 -5.05 7.76 -0.73
N THR A 71 -5.44 6.66 -0.09
CA THR A 71 -5.27 6.47 1.37
C THR A 71 -3.79 6.51 1.73
N VAL A 72 -2.95 5.72 1.03
CA VAL A 72 -1.50 5.70 1.25
C VAL A 72 -0.88 7.06 0.98
N ALA A 73 -1.19 7.68 -0.16
CA ALA A 73 -0.65 8.99 -0.51
C ALA A 73 -0.99 10.08 0.53
N ARG A 74 -2.22 10.08 1.06
CA ARG A 74 -2.63 11.03 2.09
C ARG A 74 -1.94 10.75 3.43
N TRP A 75 -1.80 9.48 3.81
CA TRP A 75 -1.06 9.12 5.02
C TRP A 75 0.39 9.61 4.93
N VAL A 76 1.07 9.35 3.82
CA VAL A 76 2.43 9.85 3.54
C VAL A 76 2.51 11.37 3.62
N ALA A 77 1.53 12.10 3.07
CA ALA A 77 1.53 13.56 3.09
C ALA A 77 1.27 14.16 4.49
N THR A 78 0.75 13.38 5.44
CA THR A 78 0.35 13.85 6.78
C THR A 78 1.23 13.32 7.90
N HIS A 79 2.18 12.42 7.59
CA HIS A 79 3.09 11.81 8.57
C HIS A 79 4.55 12.05 8.17
N THR A 80 5.43 12.20 9.15
CA THR A 80 6.87 12.44 8.91
C THR A 80 7.61 11.12 8.80
N VAL A 81 7.50 10.48 7.65
CA VAL A 81 7.95 9.09 7.42
C VAL A 81 9.17 8.98 6.51
N GLY A 82 9.77 10.12 6.13
CA GLY A 82 11.03 10.15 5.37
C GLY A 82 10.90 9.51 4.00
N HIS A 83 10.22 10.18 3.06
CA HIS A 83 10.09 9.68 1.69
C HIS A 83 10.98 10.42 0.71
N LEU A 84 11.56 9.65 -0.22
CA LEU A 84 12.11 10.17 -1.46
C LEU A 84 10.96 10.75 -2.30
N ASN A 85 10.96 12.07 -2.47
CA ASN A 85 10.08 12.75 -3.40
C ASN A 85 10.92 13.54 -4.41
N THR A 86 10.28 14.05 -5.46
CA THR A 86 10.97 14.84 -6.50
C THR A 86 11.62 16.11 -5.95
N ALA A 87 11.06 16.69 -4.88
CA ALA A 87 11.61 17.86 -4.20
C ALA A 87 12.83 17.54 -3.31
N SER A 88 13.15 16.26 -3.07
CA SER A 88 14.25 15.86 -2.19
C SER A 88 15.63 16.04 -2.84
N GLY A 89 15.69 16.46 -4.11
CA GLY A 89 16.94 16.92 -4.75
C GLY A 89 17.97 15.82 -5.04
N HIS A 90 17.58 14.55 -5.00
CA HIS A 90 18.49 13.42 -5.21
C HIS A 90 18.99 13.24 -6.66
N GLY A 91 18.47 14.03 -7.60
CA GLY A 91 18.82 13.92 -9.02
C GLY A 91 18.25 12.64 -9.67
N PRO A 92 18.73 12.28 -10.87
CA PRO A 92 18.30 11.05 -11.55
C PRO A 92 18.57 9.81 -10.69
N TRP A 93 17.70 8.79 -10.78
CA TRP A 93 17.90 7.49 -10.11
C TRP A 93 18.09 6.36 -11.14
N PRO A 94 19.27 6.23 -11.76
CA PRO A 94 19.52 5.21 -12.78
C PRO A 94 19.27 3.77 -12.30
N ALA A 95 19.42 3.51 -11.00
CA ALA A 95 19.11 2.19 -10.44
C ALA A 95 17.60 1.91 -10.39
N GLY A 96 16.77 2.93 -10.15
CA GLY A 96 15.32 2.79 -10.22
C GLY A 96 14.84 2.55 -11.66
N GLU A 97 15.46 3.22 -12.64
CA GLU A 97 15.15 2.99 -14.06
C GLU A 97 15.49 1.56 -14.49
N ARG A 98 16.63 1.01 -14.03
CA ARG A 98 16.98 -0.40 -14.26
C ARG A 98 15.98 -1.35 -13.60
N LEU A 99 15.63 -1.10 -12.34
CA LEU A 99 14.64 -1.92 -11.63
C LEU A 99 13.28 -1.91 -12.35
N LEU A 100 12.84 -0.75 -12.84
CA LEU A 100 11.61 -0.63 -13.62
C LEU A 100 11.70 -1.41 -14.94
N ALA A 101 12.81 -1.29 -15.67
CA ALA A 101 13.03 -2.03 -16.92
C ALA A 101 13.01 -3.55 -16.68
N ASP A 102 13.63 -4.02 -15.60
CA ASP A 102 13.62 -5.43 -15.23
C ASP A 102 12.20 -5.92 -14.91
N LEU A 103 11.40 -5.14 -14.17
CA LEU A 103 10.00 -5.48 -13.87
C LEU A 103 9.14 -5.56 -15.13
N LEU A 104 9.32 -4.62 -16.07
CA LEU A 104 8.58 -4.58 -17.33
C LEU A 104 8.96 -5.73 -18.28
N ALA A 105 10.19 -6.23 -18.22
CA ALA A 105 10.64 -7.36 -19.03
C ALA A 105 10.06 -8.71 -18.58
N HIS A 106 9.47 -8.77 -17.38
CA HIS A 106 8.93 -9.99 -16.77
C HIS A 106 7.41 -9.93 -16.50
N ALA A 107 6.70 -9.00 -17.16
CA ALA A 107 5.24 -8.84 -17.11
C ALA A 107 4.60 -9.23 -18.45
#